data_AF-A0AAJ2URE7-F1
#
_entry.id   AF-A0AAJ2URE7-F1
#
_cell.length_a   1.000
_cell.length_b   1.000
_cell.length_c   1.000
_cell.angle_alpha   90.00
_cell.angle_beta   90.00
_cell.angle_gamma   90.00
#
_symmetry.space_group_name_H-M   'P 1'
#
loop_
_entity.id
_entity.type
_entity.pdbx_description
1 polymer ?
#
loop_
_entity_poly.entity_id
_entity_poly.type
_entity_poly.pdbx_seq_one_letter_code
_entity_poly.pdbx_strand_id
1 'polypeptide(L)'
;MRQRDQGDLGRPPVPVPGCATCAWLAARRGEVRARYDGSAETDANVLLRHHQRREHTGGARTRRVFRYVPYVIAQDATAEPEYEARCVSGDESECGAESGVRSDPAAVEEWQRGHTRETRHLRYRRSFGDYSVLEPLEPLEDVPM
;
A
#
# COMPACT_ATOMS: atom_id res chain seq x y z
N MET A 1 -1.55 3.17 5.82
CA MET A 1 -1.10 2.70 7.16
C MET A 1 -2.31 2.27 7.97
N ARG A 2 -2.51 0.97 8.22
CA ARG A 2 -3.60 0.53 9.12
C ARG A 2 -3.21 0.90 10.55
N GLN A 3 -3.93 1.85 11.14
CA GLN A 3 -3.86 2.15 12.57
C GLN A 3 -4.13 0.85 13.32
N ARG A 4 -3.10 0.34 14.00
CA ARG A 4 -3.30 -0.65 15.05
C ARG A 4 -4.26 -0.04 16.06
N ASP A 5 -5.26 -0.81 16.42
CA ASP A 5 -6.26 -0.52 17.45
C ASP A 5 -5.57 -0.09 18.77
N GLN A 6 -5.33 1.21 18.93
CA GLN A 6 -4.77 1.79 20.16
C GLN A 6 -5.85 1.80 21.27
N GLY A 7 -7.13 1.75 20.91
CA GLY A 7 -8.26 1.73 21.84
C GLY A 7 -8.30 0.46 22.70
N ASP A 8 -8.00 -0.71 22.12
CA ASP A 8 -7.98 -2.00 22.83
C ASP A 8 -6.86 -2.08 23.89
N LEU A 9 -5.75 -1.36 23.70
CA LEU A 9 -4.63 -1.35 24.66
C LEU A 9 -4.88 -0.44 25.87
N GLY A 10 -5.68 0.61 25.71
CA GLY A 10 -6.03 1.56 26.78
C GLY A 10 -7.03 0.99 27.79
N ARG A 11 -7.87 0.02 27.36
CA ARG A 11 -8.80 -0.67 28.26
C ARG A 11 -8.08 -1.73 29.10
N PRO A 12 -8.17 -1.68 30.44
CA PRO A 12 -7.58 -2.71 31.28
C PRO A 12 -8.22 -4.09 31.00
N PRO A 13 -7.41 -5.17 30.90
CA PRO A 13 -7.92 -6.54 30.73
C PRO A 13 -8.85 -6.95 31.88
N VAL A 14 -9.95 -7.62 31.55
CA VAL A 14 -10.94 -8.14 32.50
C VAL A 14 -10.61 -9.62 32.79
N PRO A 15 -10.54 -10.06 34.06
CA PRO A 15 -10.26 -11.46 34.39
C PRO A 15 -11.34 -12.40 33.84
N VAL A 16 -10.93 -13.57 33.35
CA VAL A 16 -11.88 -14.61 32.92
C VAL A 16 -12.54 -15.23 34.16
N PRO A 17 -13.88 -15.29 34.23
CA PRO A 17 -14.58 -15.91 35.35
C PRO A 17 -14.13 -17.36 35.58
N GLY A 18 -13.91 -17.73 36.84
CA GLY A 18 -13.48 -19.08 37.22
C GLY A 18 -11.97 -19.34 37.12
N CYS A 19 -11.17 -18.43 36.54
CA CYS A 19 -9.72 -18.56 36.53
C CYS A 19 -9.08 -17.88 37.75
N ALA A 20 -8.52 -18.68 38.67
CA ALA A 20 -7.87 -18.20 39.88
C ALA A 20 -6.69 -17.25 39.60
N THR A 21 -5.87 -17.56 38.59
CA THR A 21 -4.72 -16.71 38.22
C THR A 21 -5.16 -15.36 37.66
N CYS A 22 -6.23 -15.33 36.84
CA CYS A 22 -6.82 -14.08 36.39
C CYS A 22 -7.31 -13.22 37.56
N ALA A 23 -8.02 -13.81 38.51
CA ALA A 23 -8.55 -13.12 39.68
C ALA A 23 -7.43 -12.52 40.54
N TRP A 24 -6.36 -13.28 40.78
CA TRP A 24 -5.20 -12.80 41.55
C TRP A 24 -4.50 -11.60 40.88
N LEU A 25 -4.26 -11.65 39.56
CA LEU A 25 -3.67 -10.53 38.83
C LEU A 25 -4.56 -9.28 38.85
N ALA A 26 -5.88 -9.46 38.75
CA ALA A 26 -6.84 -8.36 38.83
C ALA A 26 -6.89 -7.73 40.25
N ALA A 27 -6.79 -8.55 41.30
CA ALA A 27 -6.71 -8.08 42.69
C ALA A 27 -5.40 -7.30 42.92
N ARG A 28 -4.26 -7.85 42.49
CA ARG A 28 -2.96 -7.18 42.55
C ARG A 28 -2.97 -5.82 41.83
N ARG A 29 -3.61 -5.74 40.67
CA ARG A 29 -3.82 -4.47 39.95
C ARG A 29 -4.61 -3.46 40.79
N GLY A 30 -5.66 -3.90 41.48
CA GLY A 30 -6.46 -3.04 42.36
C GLY A 30 -5.64 -2.45 43.50
N GLU A 31 -4.77 -3.26 44.12
CA GLU A 31 -3.90 -2.84 45.21
C GLU A 31 -2.86 -1.80 44.77
N VAL A 32 -2.20 -2.03 43.63
CA VAL A 32 -1.18 -1.10 43.10
C VAL A 32 -1.80 0.20 42.61
N ARG A 33 -3.01 0.15 42.03
CA ARG A 33 -3.78 1.34 41.67
C ARG A 33 -4.17 2.16 42.90
N ALA A 34 -4.57 1.52 43.99
CA ALA A 34 -4.89 2.21 45.25
C ALA A 34 -3.67 2.94 45.86
N ARG A 35 -2.46 2.46 45.55
CA ARG A 35 -1.19 3.09 45.94
C ARG A 35 -0.65 4.06 44.89
N TYR A 36 -1.36 4.27 43.78
CA TYR A 36 -0.96 5.12 42.65
C TYR A 36 0.36 4.72 41.98
N ASP A 37 0.69 3.42 41.98
CA ASP A 37 1.86 2.89 41.27
C ASP A 37 1.48 2.48 39.83
N GLY A 38 1.64 3.42 38.90
CA GLY A 38 1.26 3.24 37.49
C GLY A 38 2.12 2.21 36.74
N SER A 39 3.37 2.00 37.15
CA SER A 39 4.24 0.98 36.54
C SER A 39 3.74 -0.40 36.92
N ALA A 40 3.50 -0.63 38.22
CA ALA A 40 3.02 -1.90 38.70
C ALA A 40 1.59 -2.21 38.20
N GLU A 41 0.74 -1.20 38.01
CA GLU A 41 -0.58 -1.36 37.37
C GLU A 41 -0.43 -1.84 35.91
N THR A 42 0.50 -1.23 35.17
CA THR A 42 0.79 -1.60 33.78
C THR A 42 1.33 -3.03 33.70
N ASP A 43 2.25 -3.41 34.59
CA ASP A 43 2.80 -4.77 34.65
C ASP A 43 1.71 -5.80 34.95
N ALA A 44 0.80 -5.52 35.89
CA ALA A 44 -0.32 -6.41 36.18
C ALA A 44 -1.25 -6.58 34.96
N ASN A 45 -1.48 -5.52 34.18
CA ASN A 45 -2.23 -5.59 32.92
C ASN A 45 -1.50 -6.41 31.85
N VAL A 46 -0.17 -6.26 31.72
CA VAL A 46 0.65 -7.05 30.79
C VAL A 46 0.60 -8.53 31.14
N LEU A 47 0.79 -8.87 32.42
CA LEU A 47 0.74 -10.25 32.92
C LEU A 47 -0.64 -10.88 32.72
N LEU A 48 -1.72 -10.13 32.97
CA LEU A 48 -3.08 -10.64 32.79
C LEU A 48 -3.38 -10.94 31.31
N ARG A 49 -3.01 -10.04 30.39
CA ARG A 49 -3.13 -10.29 28.94
C ARG A 49 -2.29 -11.49 28.50
N HIS A 50 -1.09 -11.65 29.04
CA HIS A 50 -0.21 -12.77 28.71
C HIS A 50 -0.81 -14.11 29.14
N HIS A 51 -1.27 -14.20 30.38
CA HIS A 51 -1.94 -15.39 30.90
C HIS A 51 -3.19 -15.72 30.08
N GLN A 52 -4.05 -14.74 29.79
CA GLN A 52 -5.23 -14.93 28.96
C GLN A 52 -4.88 -15.46 27.57
N ARG A 53 -3.85 -14.92 26.92
CA ARG A 53 -3.39 -15.40 25.61
C ARG A 53 -2.95 -16.85 25.64
N ARG A 54 -2.27 -17.28 26.70
CA ARG A 54 -1.73 -18.64 26.82
C ARG A 54 -2.79 -19.67 27.23
N GLU A 55 -3.62 -19.33 28.21
CA GLU A 55 -4.47 -20.29 28.90
C GLU A 55 -5.95 -20.22 28.48
N HIS A 56 -6.41 -19.09 27.92
CA HIS A 56 -7.84 -18.88 27.62
C HIS A 56 -8.12 -18.57 26.15
N THR A 57 -7.15 -18.04 25.41
CA THR A 57 -7.33 -17.68 24.00
C THR A 57 -6.99 -18.84 23.06
N GLY A 58 -7.10 -20.09 23.56
CA GLY A 58 -6.81 -21.35 22.86
C GLY A 58 -7.73 -21.67 21.68
N GLY A 59 -8.36 -20.68 21.05
CA GLY A 59 -9.05 -20.81 19.77
C GLY A 59 -8.16 -20.27 18.65
N ALA A 60 -7.68 -21.16 17.79
CA ALA A 60 -6.81 -20.91 16.64
C ALA A 60 -6.97 -19.51 16.01
N ARG A 61 -6.03 -18.60 16.31
CA ARG A 61 -5.58 -17.68 15.26
C ARG A 61 -4.94 -18.58 14.22
N THR A 62 -5.70 -18.94 13.18
CA THR A 62 -5.10 -19.54 11.99
C THR A 62 -3.93 -18.64 11.62
N ARG A 63 -2.71 -19.17 11.72
CA ARG A 63 -1.50 -18.40 11.44
C ARG A 63 -1.61 -17.98 9.98
N ARG A 64 -2.05 -16.75 9.72
CA ARG A 64 -2.17 -16.23 8.36
C ARG A 64 -0.76 -16.20 7.79
N VAL A 65 -0.49 -17.07 6.82
CA VAL A 65 0.77 -17.09 6.09
C VAL A 65 0.61 -16.15 4.92
N PHE A 66 1.32 -15.02 4.96
CA PHE A 66 1.51 -14.19 3.79
C PHE A 66 2.70 -14.76 3.03
N ARG A 67 2.44 -15.32 1.84
CA ARG A 67 3.50 -15.79 0.94
C ARG A 67 3.85 -14.66 -0.03
N TYR A 68 5.13 -14.44 -0.23
CA TYR A 68 5.59 -13.59 -1.32
C TYR A 68 5.27 -14.27 -2.65
N VAL A 69 4.62 -13.54 -3.55
CA VAL A 69 4.40 -13.94 -4.94
C VAL A 69 5.22 -12.96 -5.78
N PRO A 70 6.25 -13.42 -6.51
CA PRO A 70 6.95 -12.57 -7.45
C PRO A 70 6.03 -12.19 -8.62
N TYR A 71 6.18 -10.98 -9.13
CA TYR A 71 5.43 -10.48 -10.30
C TYR A 71 6.41 -9.87 -11.29
N VAL A 72 6.02 -9.87 -12.56
CA VAL A 72 6.63 -9.07 -13.63
C VAL A 72 5.69 -7.96 -14.05
N ILE A 73 6.25 -6.82 -14.47
CA ILE A 73 5.48 -5.73 -15.08
C ILE A 73 5.52 -5.97 -16.58
N ALA A 74 4.38 -6.32 -17.17
CA ALA A 74 4.21 -6.54 -18.60
C ALA A 74 3.31 -5.46 -19.21
N GLN A 75 3.44 -5.20 -20.50
CA GLN A 75 2.53 -4.29 -21.22
C GLN A 75 1.16 -4.96 -21.35
N ASP A 76 0.10 -4.18 -21.14
CA ASP A 76 -1.28 -4.62 -21.34
C ASP A 76 -1.61 -4.67 -22.83
N ALA A 77 -1.68 -5.88 -23.39
CA ALA A 77 -2.02 -6.08 -24.80
C ALA A 77 -3.48 -5.74 -25.15
N THR A 78 -4.34 -5.52 -24.15
CA THR A 78 -5.75 -5.20 -24.35
C THR A 78 -6.04 -3.70 -24.41
N ALA A 79 -5.06 -2.87 -24.05
CA ALA A 79 -5.21 -1.42 -24.02
C ALA A 79 -4.38 -0.76 -25.14
N GLU A 80 -5.01 0.14 -25.89
CA GLU A 80 -4.34 0.90 -26.95
C GLU A 80 -3.38 1.94 -26.34
N PRO A 81 -2.15 2.09 -26.86
CA PRO A 81 -1.24 3.12 -26.38
C PRO A 81 -1.71 4.53 -26.72
N GLU A 82 -1.31 5.48 -25.89
CA GLU A 82 -1.64 6.90 -26.01
C GLU A 82 -0.41 7.71 -26.42
N TYR A 83 -0.59 8.55 -27.43
CA TYR A 83 0.43 9.45 -27.97
C TYR A 83 -0.05 10.89 -27.93
N GLU A 84 0.81 11.79 -27.46
CA GLU A 84 0.53 13.22 -27.45
C GLU A 84 1.81 14.01 -27.76
N ALA A 85 1.67 15.18 -28.36
CA ALA A 85 2.73 16.16 -28.45
C ALA A 85 2.26 17.55 -28.05
N ARG A 86 3.18 18.30 -27.43
CA ARG A 86 3.04 19.72 -27.12
C ARG A 86 4.15 20.51 -27.81
N CYS A 87 3.79 21.62 -28.42
CA CYS A 87 4.73 22.58 -28.96
C CYS A 87 5.38 23.35 -27.80
N VAL A 88 6.69 23.18 -27.64
CA VAL A 88 7.51 23.86 -26.63
C VAL A 88 8.45 24.88 -27.27
N SER A 89 8.15 25.27 -28.49
CA SER A 89 8.83 26.37 -29.19
C SER A 89 8.30 27.70 -28.69
N GLY A 90 9.13 28.74 -28.75
CA GLY A 90 8.82 30.09 -28.29
C GLY A 90 10.04 30.71 -27.63
N ASP A 91 10.21 32.02 -27.78
CA ASP A 91 11.42 32.72 -27.33
C ASP A 91 11.31 33.13 -25.85
N GLU A 92 10.18 33.75 -25.48
CA GLU A 92 9.89 34.17 -24.09
C GLU A 92 8.88 33.26 -23.37
N SER A 93 7.92 32.71 -24.10
CA SER A 93 6.91 31.78 -23.58
C SER A 93 6.70 30.63 -24.55
N GLU A 94 6.51 29.43 -24.01
CA GLU A 94 6.20 28.27 -24.84
C GLU A 94 4.86 28.48 -25.55
N CYS A 95 4.82 28.18 -26.84
CA CYS A 95 3.62 28.22 -27.66
C CYS A 95 2.49 27.38 -27.06
N GLY A 96 2.83 26.22 -26.49
CA GLY A 96 1.90 25.41 -25.70
C GLY A 96 0.82 24.69 -26.51
N ALA A 97 0.77 24.84 -27.83
CA ALA A 97 -0.21 24.14 -28.68
C ALA A 97 -0.06 22.61 -28.54
N GLU A 98 -1.16 21.88 -28.50
CA GLU A 98 -1.19 20.44 -28.21
C GLU A 98 -1.87 19.65 -29.33
N SER A 99 -1.36 18.45 -29.62
CA SER A 99 -2.00 17.52 -30.55
C SER A 99 -3.28 16.91 -29.99
N GLY A 100 -3.42 16.93 -28.65
CA GLY A 100 -4.31 16.04 -27.90
C GLY A 100 -3.83 14.58 -27.95
N VAL A 101 -4.53 13.73 -27.20
CA VAL A 101 -4.29 12.28 -27.16
C VAL A 101 -4.69 11.63 -28.49
N ARG A 102 -3.81 10.78 -29.03
CA ARG A 102 -3.98 10.00 -30.25
C ARG A 102 -3.61 8.54 -29.99
N SER A 103 -4.30 7.62 -30.65
CA SER A 103 -3.99 6.18 -30.59
C SER A 103 -2.87 5.75 -31.55
N ASP A 104 -2.43 6.65 -32.44
CA ASP A 104 -1.42 6.36 -33.45
C ASP A 104 -0.34 7.46 -33.50
N PRO A 105 0.96 7.11 -33.56
CA PRO A 105 2.04 8.08 -33.59
C PRO A 105 2.07 8.92 -34.87
N ALA A 106 1.61 8.41 -36.02
CA ALA A 106 1.62 9.15 -37.28
C ALA A 106 0.62 10.32 -37.25
N ALA A 107 -0.49 10.18 -36.53
CA ALA A 107 -1.44 11.28 -36.31
C ALA A 107 -0.81 12.45 -35.52
N VAL A 108 0.04 12.15 -34.53
CA VAL A 108 0.79 13.17 -33.79
C VAL A 108 1.81 13.86 -34.71
N GLU A 109 2.48 13.11 -35.56
CA GLU A 109 3.47 13.64 -36.50
C GLU A 109 2.84 14.48 -37.61
N GLU A 110 1.65 14.11 -38.07
CA GLU A 110 0.86 14.92 -38.99
C GLU A 110 0.52 16.27 -38.37
N TRP A 111 0.05 16.29 -37.13
CA TRP A 111 -0.20 17.51 -36.38
C TRP A 111 1.07 18.37 -36.25
N GLN A 112 2.22 17.78 -35.93
CA GLN A 112 3.50 18.51 -35.84
C GLN A 112 3.92 19.14 -37.17
N ARG A 113 3.76 18.42 -38.29
CA ARG A 113 4.04 18.94 -39.63
C ARG A 113 3.10 20.10 -39.97
N GLY A 114 1.82 19.97 -39.64
CA GLY A 114 0.81 21.03 -39.79
C GLY A 114 1.18 22.27 -39.00
N HIS A 115 1.45 22.11 -37.70
CA HIS A 115 1.83 23.21 -36.82
C HIS A 115 3.12 23.91 -37.28
N THR A 116 4.17 23.14 -37.59
CA THR A 116 5.43 23.69 -38.13
C THR A 116 5.20 24.51 -39.40
N ARG A 117 4.31 24.05 -40.28
CA ARG A 117 4.00 24.74 -41.53
C ARG A 117 3.33 26.10 -41.28
N GLU A 118 2.57 26.23 -40.21
CA GLU A 118 1.83 27.44 -39.86
C GLU A 118 2.67 28.41 -39.02
N THR A 119 3.39 27.91 -38.02
CA THR A 119 4.06 28.74 -37.00
C THR A 119 5.57 28.81 -37.13
N ARG A 120 6.17 27.97 -37.98
CA ARG A 120 7.64 27.77 -38.09
C ARG A 120 8.29 27.27 -36.80
N HIS A 121 7.51 26.82 -35.84
CA HIS A 121 8.00 26.16 -34.63
C HIS A 121 8.57 24.79 -34.96
N LEU A 122 9.72 24.46 -34.38
CA LEU A 122 10.49 23.25 -34.68
C LEU A 122 10.75 22.36 -33.46
N ARG A 123 10.41 22.83 -32.26
CA ARG A 123 10.64 22.13 -30.98
C ARG A 123 9.33 21.64 -30.40
N TYR A 124 9.25 20.33 -30.19
CA TYR A 124 8.07 19.63 -29.67
C TYR A 124 8.47 18.67 -28.54
N ARG A 125 7.67 18.59 -27.48
CA ARG A 125 7.74 17.53 -26.47
C ARG A 125 6.72 16.45 -26.84
N ARG A 126 7.16 15.20 -26.94
CA ARG A 126 6.27 14.04 -27.13
C ARG A 126 6.07 13.32 -25.80
N SER A 127 4.86 12.84 -25.58
CA SER A 127 4.48 11.96 -24.48
C SER A 127 3.92 10.67 -25.08
N PHE A 128 4.36 9.54 -24.54
CA PHE A 128 3.90 8.20 -24.89
C PHE A 128 3.48 7.51 -23.58
N GLY A 129 2.28 6.99 -23.55
CA GLY A 129 1.74 6.23 -22.43
C GLY A 129 1.24 4.87 -22.91
N ASP A 130 1.79 3.81 -22.34
CA ASP A 130 1.21 2.47 -22.43
C ASP A 130 0.64 2.04 -21.09
N TYR A 131 -0.18 1.01 -21.13
CA TYR A 131 -0.76 0.41 -19.93
C TYR A 131 0.06 -0.82 -19.55
N SER A 132 0.17 -1.08 -18.25
CA SER A 132 0.90 -2.24 -17.74
C SER A 132 0.06 -3.06 -16.77
N VAL A 133 0.26 -4.37 -16.84
CA VAL A 133 -0.32 -5.36 -15.94
C VAL A 133 0.78 -6.02 -15.10
N LEU A 134 0.43 -6.40 -13.87
CA LEU A 134 1.28 -7.17 -12.97
C LEU A 134 0.93 -8.65 -13.12
N GLU A 135 1.76 -9.37 -13.86
CA GLU A 135 1.57 -10.81 -14.06
C GLU A 135 2.38 -11.58 -13.00
N PRO A 136 1.78 -12.57 -12.32
CA PRO A 136 2.55 -13.44 -11.45
C PRO A 136 3.69 -14.07 -12.25
N LEU A 137 4.92 -14.00 -11.72
CA LEU A 137 6.03 -14.74 -12.28
C LEU A 137 5.75 -16.22 -11.99
N GLU A 138 5.23 -16.93 -12.98
CA GLU A 138 5.09 -18.39 -12.90
C GLU A 138 6.47 -18.95 -12.53
N PRO A 139 6.61 -19.65 -11.39
CA PRO A 139 7.89 -20.23 -11.02
C PRO A 139 8.31 -21.15 -12.16
N LEU A 140 9.50 -20.92 -12.71
CA LEU A 140 10.11 -21.83 -13.69
C LEU A 140 10.08 -23.23 -13.07
N GLU A 141 9.15 -24.07 -13.50
CA GLU A 141 9.14 -25.47 -13.13
C GLU A 141 10.50 -26.04 -13.50
N ASP A 142 11.14 -26.74 -12.55
CA ASP A 142 12.47 -27.35 -12.69
C ASP A 142 12.60 -27.97 -14.09
N VAL A 143 13.31 -27.28 -14.98
CA VAL A 143 13.69 -27.83 -16.28
C VAL A 143 14.72 -28.92 -15.97
N PRO A 144 14.43 -30.21 -16.22
CA PRO A 144 15.39 -31.25 -15.91
C PRO A 144 16.61 -31.06 -16.82
N MET A 145 17.77 -30.90 -16.16
CA MET A 145 19.10 -30.86 -16.77
C MET A 145 19.50 -32.20 -17.39
#